data_AF-A0A2N6LA87-F1
#
_entry.id   AF-A0A2N6LA87-F1
#
_cell.length_a   1.000
_cell.length_b   1.000
_cell.length_c   1.000
_cell.angle_alpha   90.00
_cell.angle_beta   90.00
_cell.angle_gamma   90.00
#
_symmetry.space_group_name_H-M   'P 1'
#
loop_
_entity.id
_entity.type
_entity.pdbx_description
1 polymer ?
#
loop_
_entity_poly.entity_id
_entity_poly.type
_entity_poly.pdbx_seq_one_letter_code
_entity_poly.pdbx_strand_id
1 'polypeptide(L)'
;MLPTDLLHHRQNGEEIIPKRLKLDSKNIGLANELISSFQEAVGKTQGTLERQLLELEGDTTDYKVKRGLAYLLKSGFCTFEVISPLEPQMLRERVFALAAKSV
;
A
#
# COMPACT_ATOMS: atom_id res chain seq x y z
N MET A 1 -0.95 12.00 3.06
CA MET A 1 0.39 12.61 3.14
C MET A 1 1.42 11.51 3.03
N LEU A 2 2.47 11.67 2.22
CA LEU A 2 3.49 10.63 2.03
C LEU A 2 4.28 10.41 3.34
N PRO A 3 4.55 9.14 3.73
CA PRO A 3 5.45 8.81 4.83
C PRO A 3 6.86 9.36 4.62
N THR A 4 7.53 9.76 5.71
CA THR A 4 8.87 10.38 5.68
C THR A 4 9.93 9.47 5.06
N ASP A 5 9.84 8.15 5.27
CA ASP A 5 10.72 7.13 4.72
C ASP A 5 10.64 6.99 3.18
N LEU A 6 9.51 7.41 2.60
CA LEU A 6 9.27 7.46 1.16
C LEU A 6 9.63 8.81 0.53
N LEU A 7 10.03 9.82 1.31
CA LEU A 7 10.46 11.11 0.76
C LEU A 7 11.79 10.97 0.02
N HIS A 8 11.85 11.57 -1.16
CA HIS A 8 13.06 11.59 -1.98
C HIS A 8 13.57 13.03 -2.11
N HIS A 9 14.77 13.28 -1.58
CA HIS A 9 15.44 14.56 -1.65
C HIS A 9 16.96 14.38 -1.83
N ARG A 10 17.65 15.48 -2.14
CA ARG A 10 19.11 15.60 -2.06
C ARG A 10 19.41 16.77 -1.13
N GLN A 11 20.41 16.61 -0.28
CA GLN A 11 20.96 17.72 0.50
C GLN A 11 22.17 18.31 -0.23
N ASN A 12 22.25 19.64 -0.28
CA ASN A 12 23.39 20.38 -0.82
C ASN A 12 23.76 21.51 0.15
N GLY A 13 24.76 21.29 1.00
CA GLY A 13 25.06 22.20 2.12
C GLY A 13 23.85 22.32 3.06
N GLU A 14 23.34 23.55 3.19
CA GLU A 14 22.17 23.88 4.02
C GLU A 14 20.83 23.74 3.28
N GLU A 15 20.84 23.40 1.99
CA GLU A 15 19.63 23.29 1.17
C GLU A 15 19.13 21.85 1.04
N ILE A 16 17.82 21.65 1.22
CA ILE A 16 17.11 20.39 0.93
C ILE A 16 16.36 20.53 -0.39
N ILE A 17 16.81 19.78 -1.40
CA ILE A 17 16.26 19.83 -2.76
C ILE A 17 15.37 18.60 -2.98
N PRO A 18 14.05 18.75 -3.13
CA PRO A 18 13.15 17.63 -3.40
C PRO A 18 13.42 17.03 -4.79
N LYS A 19 13.51 15.71 -4.88
CA LYS A 19 13.60 15.04 -6.18
C LYS A 19 12.21 14.81 -6.73
N ARG A 20 11.85 15.59 -7.75
CA ARG A 20 10.60 15.43 -8.48
C ARG A 20 10.71 14.28 -9.49
N LEU A 21 9.64 13.51 -9.60
CA LEU A 21 9.54 12.46 -10.62
C LEU A 21 9.32 13.11 -12.00
N LYS A 22 10.03 12.64 -13.01
CA LYS A 22 9.86 13.14 -14.39
C LYS A 22 8.59 12.54 -15.00
N LEU A 23 7.88 13.31 -15.81
CA LEU A 23 6.71 12.82 -16.57
C LEU A 23 7.17 12.18 -17.90
N ASP A 24 8.01 11.15 -17.80
CA ASP A 24 8.48 10.37 -18.94
C ASP A 24 7.67 9.08 -19.13
N SER A 25 7.85 8.42 -20.27
CA SER A 25 7.11 7.19 -20.62
C SER A 25 7.34 6.07 -19.60
N LYS A 26 8.53 5.99 -18.99
CA LYS A 26 8.87 5.00 -17.96
C LYS A 26 7.99 5.20 -16.71
N ASN A 27 7.96 6.41 -16.16
CA ASN A 27 7.21 6.70 -14.93
C ASN A 27 5.70 6.66 -15.17
N ILE A 28 5.23 7.10 -16.34
CA ILE A 28 3.82 6.98 -16.73
C ILE A 28 3.42 5.51 -16.87
N GLY A 29 4.27 4.68 -17.50
CA GLY A 29 4.04 3.24 -17.62
C GLY A 29 3.93 2.56 -16.26
N LEU A 30 4.84 2.87 -15.34
CA LEU A 30 4.80 2.35 -13.97
C LEU A 30 3.53 2.79 -13.21
N ALA A 31 3.12 4.05 -13.35
CA ALA A 31 1.90 4.53 -12.72
C ALA A 31 0.66 3.78 -13.26
N ASN A 32 0.59 3.55 -14.57
CA ASN A 32 -0.49 2.79 -15.19
C ASN A 32 -0.52 1.33 -14.72
N GLU A 33 0.65 0.67 -14.65
CA GLU A 33 0.76 -0.71 -14.14
C GLU A 33 0.23 -0.83 -12.71
N LEU A 34 0.62 0.10 -11.82
CA LEU A 34 0.12 0.13 -10.45
C LEU A 34 -1.39 0.40 -10.41
N ILE A 35 -1.91 1.37 -11.17
CA ILE A 35 -3.35 1.64 -11.23
C ILE A 35 -4.13 0.40 -11.65
N SER A 36 -3.68 -0.31 -12.68
CA SER A 36 -4.29 -1.56 -13.14
C SER A 36 -4.28 -2.63 -12.04
N SER A 37 -3.16 -2.81 -11.34
CA SER A 37 -3.08 -3.75 -10.21
C SER A 37 -4.11 -3.44 -9.11
N PHE A 38 -4.30 -2.16 -8.77
CA PHE A 38 -5.32 -1.75 -7.81
C PHE A 38 -6.75 -2.01 -8.32
N GLN A 39 -7.03 -1.73 -9.60
CA GLN A 39 -8.33 -1.99 -10.21
C GLN A 39 -8.66 -3.49 -10.22
N GLU A 40 -7.68 -4.35 -10.51
CA GLU A 40 -7.84 -5.81 -10.47
C GLU A 40 -8.07 -6.36 -9.06
N ALA A 41 -7.68 -5.62 -8.02
CA ALA A 41 -7.85 -5.99 -6.63
C ALA A 41 -9.21 -5.58 -6.02
N VAL A 42 -10.04 -4.84 -6.76
CA VAL A 42 -11.38 -4.44 -6.30
C VAL A 42 -12.21 -5.68 -5.96
N GLY A 43 -12.85 -5.66 -4.79
CA GLY A 43 -13.64 -6.80 -4.28
C GLY A 43 -12.81 -7.95 -3.69
N LYS A 44 -11.47 -7.88 -3.74
CA LYS A 44 -10.58 -8.84 -3.11
C LYS A 44 -10.14 -8.33 -1.73
N THR A 45 -9.49 -9.20 -0.96
CA THR A 45 -8.94 -8.82 0.34
C THR A 45 -7.76 -7.86 0.17
N GLN A 46 -7.54 -6.98 1.16
CA GLN A 46 -6.37 -6.12 1.21
C GLN A 46 -5.06 -6.92 1.11
N GLY A 47 -5.00 -8.12 1.70
CA GLY A 47 -3.81 -8.99 1.63
C GLY A 47 -3.50 -9.50 0.22
N THR A 48 -4.52 -9.62 -0.65
CA THR A 48 -4.31 -9.96 -2.07
C THR A 48 -3.59 -8.82 -2.79
N LEU A 49 -4.07 -7.60 -2.61
CA LEU A 49 -3.43 -6.39 -3.15
C LEU A 49 -1.98 -6.25 -2.65
N GLU A 50 -1.75 -6.43 -1.35
CA GLU A 50 -0.41 -6.31 -0.75
C GLU A 50 0.58 -7.33 -1.33
N ARG A 51 0.13 -8.56 -1.63
CA ARG A 51 0.96 -9.57 -2.29
C ARG A 51 1.31 -9.18 -3.73
N GLN A 52 0.34 -8.69 -4.51
CA GLN A 52 0.57 -8.21 -5.88
C GLN A 52 1.56 -7.04 -5.90
N LEU A 53 1.44 -6.10 -4.96
CA LEU A 53 2.36 -4.97 -4.87
C LEU A 53 3.78 -5.41 -4.48
N LEU A 54 3.91 -6.42 -3.62
CA LEU A 54 5.22 -6.99 -3.26
C LEU A 54 5.90 -7.66 -4.47
N GLU A 55 5.14 -8.41 -5.27
CA GLU A 55 5.62 -9.02 -6.50
C GLU A 55 6.05 -7.97 -7.53
N LEU A 56 5.28 -6.89 -7.68
CA LEU A 56 5.61 -5.76 -8.56
C LEU A 56 6.84 -4.97 -8.08
N GLU A 57 7.12 -4.93 -6.78
CA GLU A 57 8.32 -4.29 -6.25
C GLU A 57 9.58 -5.03 -6.74
N GLY A 58 9.59 -6.37 -6.60
CA GLY A 58 10.70 -7.25 -6.97
C GLY A 58 12.05 -6.77 -6.42
N ASP A 59 13.16 -7.14 -7.08
CA ASP A 59 14.52 -6.71 -6.71
C ASP A 59 14.94 -5.37 -7.37
N THR A 60 13.97 -4.49 -7.68
CA THR A 60 14.26 -3.27 -8.43
C THR A 60 14.77 -2.12 -7.55
N THR A 61 15.76 -1.36 -8.05
CA THR A 61 16.33 -0.21 -7.34
C THR A 61 15.38 0.98 -7.20
N ASP A 62 14.31 1.02 -8.00
CA ASP A 62 13.30 2.08 -8.01
C ASP A 62 12.16 1.86 -6.99
N TYR A 63 12.34 0.97 -6.01
CA TYR A 63 11.29 0.56 -5.05
C TYR A 63 10.62 1.74 -4.32
N LYS A 64 11.36 2.82 -4.03
CA LYS A 64 10.79 4.01 -3.35
C LYS A 64 9.71 4.69 -4.19
N VAL A 65 9.87 4.76 -5.51
CA VAL A 65 8.87 5.35 -6.42
C VAL A 65 7.64 4.46 -6.47
N LYS A 66 7.84 3.14 -6.59
CA LYS A 66 6.75 2.15 -6.59
C LYS A 66 5.92 2.23 -5.30
N ARG A 67 6.59 2.17 -4.14
CA ARG A 67 5.93 2.28 -2.82
C ARG A 67 5.24 3.63 -2.63
N GLY A 68 5.86 4.72 -3.06
CA GLY A 68 5.26 6.06 -2.99
C GLY A 68 3.96 6.15 -3.77
N LEU A 69 3.95 5.68 -5.03
CA LEU A 69 2.75 5.66 -5.86
C LEU A 69 1.67 4.73 -5.29
N ALA A 70 2.05 3.51 -4.87
CA ALA A 70 1.13 2.57 -4.25
C ALA A 70 0.51 3.13 -2.95
N TYR A 71 1.29 3.84 -2.14
CA TYR A 71 0.78 4.52 -0.95
C TYR A 71 -0.26 5.59 -1.30
N LEU A 72 0.00 6.40 -2.33
CA LEU A 72 -0.95 7.43 -2.77
C LEU A 72 -2.26 6.82 -3.25
N LEU A 73 -2.19 5.74 -4.05
CA LEU A 73 -3.38 5.00 -4.49
C LEU A 73 -4.16 4.44 -3.29
N LYS A 74 -3.47 3.73 -2.38
CA LYS A 74 -4.09 3.09 -1.22
C LYS A 74 -4.73 4.08 -0.25
N SER A 75 -4.09 5.22 0.00
CA SER A 75 -4.55 6.20 1.00
C SER A 75 -5.55 7.21 0.46
N GLY A 76 -5.46 7.57 -0.83
CA GLY A 76 -6.29 8.61 -1.44
C GLY A 76 -7.46 8.10 -2.25
N PHE A 77 -7.40 6.86 -2.75
CA PHE A 77 -8.32 6.37 -3.79
C PHE A 77 -8.92 4.99 -3.48
N CYS A 78 -8.62 4.41 -2.32
CA CYS A 78 -9.21 3.15 -1.89
C CYS A 78 -10.08 3.35 -0.66
N THR A 79 -11.19 2.60 -0.63
CA THR A 79 -12.01 2.41 0.57
C THR A 79 -11.90 0.95 0.97
N PHE A 80 -11.62 0.70 2.25
CA PHE A 80 -11.56 -0.64 2.81
C PHE A 80 -12.71 -0.84 3.78
N GLU A 81 -13.42 -1.95 3.61
CA GLU A 81 -14.56 -2.29 4.43
C GLU A 81 -14.28 -3.56 5.23
N VAL A 82 -14.76 -3.56 6.47
CA VAL A 82 -14.73 -4.75 7.33
C VAL A 82 -15.94 -5.60 6.99
N ILE A 83 -15.70 -6.73 6.34
CA ILE A 83 -16.74 -7.71 6.02
C ILE A 83 -16.83 -8.70 7.18
N SER A 84 -17.76 -8.46 8.11
CA SER A 84 -17.98 -9.33 9.26
C SER A 84 -19.44 -9.27 9.74
N PRO A 85 -20.03 -10.40 10.20
CA PRO A 85 -21.41 -10.42 10.70
C PRO A 85 -21.58 -9.69 12.04
N LEU A 86 -20.49 -9.44 12.76
CA LEU A 86 -20.44 -8.70 14.02
C LEU A 86 -19.19 -7.82 14.02
N GLU A 87 -19.11 -6.86 14.93
CA GLU A 87 -17.86 -6.14 15.16
C GLU A 87 -16.70 -7.13 15.42
N PRO A 88 -15.59 -7.07 14.67
CA PRO A 88 -14.53 -8.08 14.74
C PRO A 88 -13.95 -8.28 16.14
N GLN A 89 -13.93 -7.23 16.95
CA GLN A 89 -13.48 -7.33 18.34
C GLN A 89 -14.39 -8.22 19.17
N MET A 90 -15.72 -8.06 19.06
CA MET A 90 -16.71 -8.89 19.74
C MET A 90 -16.66 -10.33 19.25
N LEU A 91 -16.50 -10.53 17.93
CA LEU A 91 -16.38 -11.87 17.34
C LEU A 91 -15.17 -12.61 17.91
N ARG A 92 -13.99 -11.96 17.92
CA ARG A 92 -12.75 -12.55 18.46
C ARG A 92 -12.88 -12.87 19.94
N GLU A 93 -13.42 -11.96 20.75
CA GLU A 93 -13.62 -12.18 22.18
C GLU A 93 -14.46 -13.44 22.44
N ARG A 94 -15.62 -13.57 21.78
CA ARG A 94 -16.49 -14.74 21.94
C ARG A 94 -15.82 -16.03 21.50
N VAL A 95 -15.17 -16.03 20.34
CA VAL A 95 -14.47 -17.22 19.80
C VAL A 95 -13.36 -17.67 20.75
N PHE A 96 -12.52 -16.74 21.23
CA PHE A 96 -11.41 -17.09 22.10
C PHE A 96 -11.87 -17.49 23.51
N ALA A 97 -12.89 -16.84 24.07
CA ALA A 97 -13.46 -17.24 25.35
C ALA A 97 -14.07 -18.64 25.31
N LEU A 98 -14.70 -19.03 24.19
CA LEU A 98 -15.21 -20.39 24.00
C LEU A 98 -14.08 -21.40 23.83
N ALA A 99 -13.08 -21.08 23.02
CA ALA A 99 -11.92 -21.96 22.82
C ALA A 99 -11.16 -22.24 24.14
N ALA A 100 -11.07 -21.25 25.03
CA ALA A 100 -10.42 -21.39 26.32
C ALA A 100 -11.17 -22.29 27.33
N LYS A 101 -12.46 -22.59 27.10
CA LYS A 101 -13.24 -23.52 27.95
C LYS A 101 -13.01 -24.99 27.60
N SER A 102 -12.44 -25.26 26.43
CA SER A 102 -12.19 -26.61 25.91
C SER A 102 -10.86 -27.21 26.37
N VAL A 103 -10.21 -26.59 27.37
CA VAL A 103 -8.95 -27.00 27.98
C VAL A 103 -9.22 -27.61 29.35
#